data_AF-A0A3B6PNM2-F1
#
_entry.id   AF-A0A3B6PNM2-F1
#
_cell.length_a   1.000
_cell.length_b   1.000
_cell.length_c   1.000
_cell.angle_alpha   90.00
_cell.angle_beta   90.00
_cell.angle_gamma   90.00
#
_symmetry.space_group_name_H-M   'P 1'
#
loop_
_entity.id
_entity.type
_entity.pdbx_description
1 polymer ?
#
loop_
_entity_poly.entity_id
_entity_poly.type
_entity_poly.pdbx_seq_one_letter_code
_entity_poly.pdbx_strand_id
1 'polypeptide(L)'
;MIYVITRTSISNAYPIFAQQGYENPREATGRIVCANCHLASKPVDTEVPQAVLPDTVFEAVLRIPYDMQLKQVLANGKKGGLNVGAVLILPEGFELAPPDRISPELKEKIGNLAFQSYRPDKKTFL
;
A
#
# COMPACT_ATOMS: atom_id res chain seq x y z
N MET A 1 2.49 -43.52 11.61
CA MET A 1 2.74 -42.36 10.71
C MET A 1 2.08 -41.15 11.34
N ILE A 2 2.82 -40.35 12.11
CA ILE A 2 2.27 -39.15 12.78
C ILE A 2 2.20 -38.04 11.73
N TYR A 3 0.99 -37.72 11.27
CA TYR A 3 0.77 -36.53 10.45
C TYR A 3 0.88 -35.30 11.36
N VAL A 4 2.04 -34.65 11.33
CA VAL A 4 2.21 -33.31 11.90
C VAL A 4 1.48 -32.35 10.98
N ILE A 5 0.23 -32.01 11.32
CA ILE A 5 -0.50 -30.93 10.64
C ILE A 5 0.10 -29.62 11.14
N THR A 6 1.14 -29.14 10.46
CA THR A 6 1.65 -27.78 10.66
C THR A 6 0.55 -26.82 10.25
N ARG A 7 -0.14 -26.20 11.22
CA ARG A 7 -1.03 -25.06 10.93
C ARG A 7 -0.21 -23.99 10.25
N THR A 8 -0.57 -23.62 9.02
CA THR A 8 -0.05 -22.43 8.36
C THR A 8 -0.37 -21.22 9.23
N SER A 9 0.65 -20.50 9.67
CA SER A 9 0.51 -19.25 10.40
C SER A 9 -0.36 -18.28 9.58
N ILE A 10 -1.34 -17.67 10.23
CA ILE A 10 -2.20 -16.66 9.61
C ILE A 10 -1.30 -15.45 9.28
N SER A 11 -1.07 -15.19 8.00
CA SER A 11 -0.35 -13.99 7.57
C SER A 11 -1.31 -12.80 7.67
N ASN A 12 -1.23 -12.06 8.76
CA ASN A 12 -1.80 -10.72 8.82
C ASN A 12 -0.75 -9.79 8.23
N ALA A 13 -1.00 -9.24 7.05
CA ALA A 13 -0.04 -8.41 6.36
C ALA A 13 -0.75 -7.09 6.00
N TYR A 14 -0.48 -6.11 6.85
CA TYR A 14 -1.10 -4.79 6.86
C TYR A 14 -0.01 -3.72 6.98
N PRO A 15 -0.21 -2.50 6.44
CA PRO A 15 0.77 -1.41 6.55
C PRO A 15 1.20 -1.11 7.99
N ILE A 16 0.30 -1.28 8.98
CA ILE A 16 0.62 -1.04 10.40
C ILE A 16 1.77 -1.91 10.93
N PHE A 17 1.94 -3.14 10.44
CA PHE A 17 3.07 -3.98 10.86
C PHE A 17 4.38 -3.53 10.25
N ALA A 18 4.36 -2.95 9.05
CA ALA A 18 5.53 -2.27 8.52
C ALA A 18 5.89 -1.07 9.40
N GLN A 19 4.91 -0.19 9.68
CA GLN A 19 5.10 1.00 10.52
C GLN A 19 5.69 0.68 11.91
N GLN A 20 5.22 -0.40 12.54
CA GLN A 20 5.70 -0.85 13.85
C GLN A 20 7.06 -1.57 13.79
N GLY A 21 7.30 -2.35 12.74
CA GLY A 21 8.49 -3.20 12.62
C GLY A 21 9.70 -2.54 11.97
N TYR A 22 9.50 -1.46 11.20
CA TYR A 22 10.55 -0.86 10.39
C TYR A 22 10.51 0.67 10.41
N GLU A 23 11.67 1.27 10.67
CA GLU A 23 11.89 2.72 10.66
C GLU A 23 11.69 3.35 9.28
N ASN A 24 12.11 2.62 8.26
CA ASN A 24 12.01 3.00 6.86
C ASN A 24 11.35 1.85 6.10
N PRO A 25 10.28 2.11 5.33
CA PRO A 25 9.62 1.06 4.55
C PRO A 25 10.48 0.56 3.37
N ARG A 26 11.57 1.25 3.03
CA ARG A 26 12.50 0.89 1.95
C ARG A 26 13.88 0.57 2.51
N GLU A 27 14.36 -0.63 2.19
CA GLU A 27 15.72 -1.08 2.49
C GLU A 27 16.74 -0.40 1.57
N ALA A 28 18.03 -0.42 1.94
CA ALA A 28 19.12 0.14 1.13
C ALA A 28 19.23 -0.51 -0.26
N THR A 29 18.77 -1.75 -0.40
CA THR A 29 18.68 -2.49 -1.67
C THR A 29 17.55 -1.97 -2.59
N GLY A 30 16.68 -1.11 -2.07
CA GLY A 30 15.47 -0.66 -2.73
C GLY A 30 14.25 -1.57 -2.50
N ARG A 31 14.42 -2.72 -1.84
CA ARG A 31 13.32 -3.63 -1.48
C ARG A 31 12.38 -2.97 -0.46
N ILE A 32 11.08 -3.15 -0.65
CA ILE A 32 10.04 -2.69 0.30
C ILE A 32 9.78 -3.77 1.35
N VAL A 33 9.71 -3.38 2.63
CA VAL A 33 9.63 -4.30 3.77
C VAL A 33 8.35 -5.17 3.79
N CYS A 34 7.31 -4.77 3.04
CA CYS A 34 6.12 -5.60 2.79
C CYS A 34 6.49 -6.98 2.25
N ALA A 35 7.59 -7.08 1.48
CA ALA A 35 8.09 -8.33 0.91
C ALA A 35 8.71 -9.29 1.94
N ASN A 36 8.88 -8.88 3.21
CA ASN A 36 9.33 -9.78 4.28
C ASN A 36 8.19 -10.69 4.77
N CYS A 37 6.92 -10.34 4.47
CA CYS A 37 5.74 -11.16 4.75
C CYS A 37 4.99 -11.58 3.47
N HIS A 38 4.84 -10.68 2.49
CA HIS A 38 4.23 -10.98 1.20
C HIS A 38 5.26 -11.58 0.24
N LEU A 39 5.43 -12.90 0.30
CA LEU A 39 6.49 -13.61 -0.41
C LEU A 39 6.22 -13.80 -1.91
N ALA A 40 4.95 -13.70 -2.33
CA ALA A 40 4.57 -13.81 -3.73
C ALA A 40 4.77 -12.46 -4.43
N SER A 41 5.37 -12.50 -5.63
CA SER A 41 5.52 -11.30 -6.47
C SER A 41 4.36 -11.17 -7.45
N LYS A 42 3.81 -9.96 -7.54
CA LYS A 42 2.84 -9.54 -8.57
C LYS A 42 3.22 -8.14 -9.03
N PRO A 43 3.04 -7.83 -10.33
CA PRO A 43 3.31 -6.49 -10.83
C PRO A 43 2.33 -5.48 -10.22
N VAL A 44 2.85 -4.28 -9.97
CA VAL A 44 2.08 -3.08 -9.67
C VAL A 44 2.50 -2.02 -10.66
N ASP A 45 1.60 -1.11 -10.99
CA ASP A 45 1.86 -0.04 -11.96
C ASP A 45 1.54 1.32 -11.34
N THR A 46 2.31 2.34 -11.72
CA THR A 46 2.09 3.70 -11.24
C THR A 46 2.21 4.71 -12.37
N GLU A 47 1.23 5.60 -12.45
CA GLU A 47 1.19 6.69 -13.43
C GLU A 47 1.22 8.02 -12.67
N VAL A 48 2.13 8.90 -13.08
CA VAL A 48 2.28 10.26 -12.58
C VAL A 48 2.49 11.21 -13.76
N PRO A 49 2.13 12.50 -13.64
CA PRO A 49 2.48 13.49 -14.64
C PRO A 49 3.99 13.52 -14.89
N GLN A 50 4.39 13.76 -16.13
CA GLN A 50 5.80 13.87 -16.49
C GLN A 50 6.51 15.01 -15.74
N ALA A 51 5.80 16.11 -15.48
CA ALA A 51 6.27 17.25 -14.72
C ALA A 51 5.11 17.90 -13.97
N VAL A 52 5.45 18.55 -12.85
CA VAL A 52 4.50 19.32 -12.03
C VAL A 52 5.11 20.68 -11.71
N LEU A 53 4.26 21.70 -11.61
CA LEU A 53 4.69 23.02 -11.16
C LEU A 53 4.82 23.04 -9.62
N PRO A 54 5.62 23.97 -9.07
CA PRO A 54 5.67 24.18 -7.62
C PRO A 54 4.28 24.45 -7.02
N ASP A 55 4.07 24.00 -5.78
CA ASP A 55 2.81 24.15 -5.03
C ASP A 55 1.54 23.75 -5.81
N THR A 56 1.63 22.74 -6.68
CA THR A 56 0.50 22.26 -7.48
C THR A 56 0.07 20.86 -7.04
N VAL A 57 -1.24 20.67 -6.88
CA VAL A 57 -1.83 19.36 -6.58
C VAL A 57 -1.89 18.54 -7.88
N PHE A 58 -1.43 17.30 -7.81
CA PHE A 58 -1.51 16.34 -8.92
C PHE A 58 -1.93 14.97 -8.40
N GLU A 59 -2.35 14.08 -9.32
CA GLU A 59 -2.70 12.71 -9.01
C GLU A 59 -1.53 11.75 -9.30
N ALA A 60 -1.31 10.81 -8.38
CA ALA A 60 -0.50 9.63 -8.62
C ALA A 60 -1.43 8.42 -8.64
N VAL A 61 -1.58 7.78 -9.79
CA VAL A 61 -2.46 6.64 -9.97
C VAL A 61 -1.67 5.38 -9.68
N LEU A 62 -2.16 4.53 -8.77
CA LEU A 62 -1.57 3.24 -8.47
C LEU A 62 -2.53 2.13 -8.90
N ARG A 63 -2.08 1.22 -9.75
CA ARG A 63 -2.84 0.05 -10.21
C ARG A 63 -2.24 -1.21 -9.62
N ILE A 64 -3.06 -1.99 -8.91
CA ILE A 64 -2.69 -3.28 -8.32
C ILE A 64 -3.55 -4.36 -8.99
N PRO A 65 -3.16 -4.86 -10.17
CA PRO A 65 -3.98 -5.79 -10.92
C PRO A 65 -4.03 -7.17 -10.26
N TYR A 66 -5.23 -7.74 -10.18
CA TYR A 66 -5.43 -9.14 -9.86
C TYR A 66 -6.69 -9.67 -10.54
N ASP A 67 -6.77 -10.99 -10.67
CA ASP A 67 -7.96 -11.65 -11.20
C ASP A 67 -9.08 -11.66 -10.15
N MET A 68 -10.13 -10.88 -10.41
CA MET A 68 -11.30 -10.71 -9.54
C MET A 68 -12.12 -12.01 -9.37
N GLN A 69 -11.93 -13.02 -10.24
CA GLN A 69 -12.59 -14.32 -10.11
C GLN A 69 -11.91 -15.22 -9.07
N LEU A 70 -10.64 -14.93 -8.74
CA LEU A 70 -9.89 -15.68 -7.75
C LEU A 70 -10.29 -15.28 -6.33
N LYS A 71 -10.31 -16.27 -5.44
CA LYS A 71 -10.59 -16.10 -4.01
C LYS A 71 -9.38 -16.55 -3.20
N GLN A 72 -9.07 -15.82 -2.14
CA GLN A 72 -8.04 -16.20 -1.17
C GLN A 72 -8.65 -16.99 0.00
N VAL A 73 -7.81 -17.70 0.75
CA VAL A 73 -8.20 -18.32 2.03
C VAL A 73 -8.16 -17.25 3.10
N LEU A 74 -9.28 -17.02 3.78
CA LEU A 74 -9.42 -16.07 4.88
C LEU A 74 -8.90 -16.68 6.20
N ALA A 75 -8.76 -15.84 7.23
CA ALA A 75 -8.34 -16.26 8.57
C ALA A 75 -9.24 -17.36 9.19
N ASN A 76 -10.51 -17.44 8.80
CA ASN A 76 -11.45 -18.49 9.24
C ASN A 76 -11.38 -19.78 8.38
N GLY A 77 -10.45 -19.88 7.44
CA GLY A 77 -10.27 -21.00 6.52
C GLY A 77 -11.22 -21.03 5.32
N LYS A 78 -12.20 -20.13 5.24
CA LYS A 78 -13.13 -20.05 4.09
C LYS A 78 -12.51 -19.24 2.94
N LYS A 79 -13.02 -19.45 1.71
CA LYS A 79 -12.62 -18.64 0.54
C LYS A 79 -13.37 -17.31 0.51
N GLY A 80 -12.65 -16.22 0.26
CA GLY A 80 -13.22 -14.87 0.16
C GLY A 80 -12.45 -13.94 -0.77
N GLY A 81 -12.88 -12.68 -0.85
CA GLY A 81 -12.24 -11.65 -1.67
C GLY A 81 -10.85 -11.27 -1.19
N LEU A 82 -10.10 -10.61 -2.07
CA LEU A 82 -8.80 -10.02 -1.75
C LEU A 82 -8.96 -8.58 -1.28
N ASN A 83 -8.13 -8.17 -0.32
CA ASN A 83 -7.96 -6.77 0.07
C ASN A 83 -6.64 -6.27 -0.51
N VAL A 84 -6.55 -4.97 -0.75
CA VAL A 84 -5.34 -4.31 -1.26
C VAL A 84 -4.89 -3.21 -0.30
N GLY A 85 -3.59 -2.95 -0.31
CA GLY A 85 -2.95 -1.86 0.42
C GLY A 85 -1.62 -1.54 -0.24
N ALA A 86 -1.11 -0.34 -0.01
CA ALA A 86 0.14 0.13 -0.61
C ALA A 86 0.93 0.98 0.37
N VAL A 87 2.21 1.16 0.06
CA VAL A 87 3.06 2.20 0.64
C VAL A 87 3.60 3.02 -0.51
N LEU A 88 3.40 4.34 -0.50
CA LEU A 88 3.88 5.26 -1.50
C LEU A 88 4.98 6.14 -0.89
N ILE A 89 6.16 6.13 -1.52
CA ILE A 89 7.34 6.87 -1.06
C ILE A 89 7.54 8.03 -2.02
N LEU A 90 7.25 9.24 -1.56
CA LEU A 90 7.40 10.48 -2.31
C LEU A 90 8.80 11.08 -2.13
N PRO A 91 9.28 11.88 -3.09
CA PRO A 91 10.48 12.70 -2.91
C PRO A 91 10.32 13.70 -1.77
N GLU A 92 11.44 14.20 -1.23
CA GLU A 92 11.40 15.26 -0.23
C GLU A 92 10.68 16.51 -0.74
N GLY A 93 9.91 17.15 0.14
CA GLY A 93 9.08 18.32 -0.19
C GLY A 93 7.69 17.98 -0.75
N PHE A 94 7.42 16.73 -1.08
CA PHE A 94 6.09 16.27 -1.47
C PHE A 94 5.34 15.70 -0.26
N GLU A 95 4.06 16.02 -0.15
CA GLU A 95 3.17 15.49 0.89
C GLU A 95 1.77 15.27 0.31
N LEU A 96 0.92 14.56 1.05
CA LEU A 96 -0.48 14.42 0.71
C LEU A 96 -1.14 15.82 0.66
N ALA A 97 -1.83 16.12 -0.44
CA ALA A 97 -2.54 17.37 -0.58
C ALA A 97 -3.58 17.55 0.54
N PRO A 98 -3.65 18.72 1.20
CA PRO A 98 -4.60 18.94 2.27
C PRO A 98 -6.04 19.00 1.71
N PRO A 99 -7.07 18.60 2.50
CA PRO A 99 -8.44 18.40 1.98
C PRO A 99 -9.09 19.63 1.34
N ASP A 100 -8.67 20.83 1.70
CA ASP A 100 -9.12 22.12 1.16
C ASP A 100 -8.53 22.43 -0.23
N ARG A 101 -7.37 21.86 -0.57
CA ARG A 101 -6.71 22.02 -1.88
C ARG A 101 -7.14 20.97 -2.92
N ILE A 102 -7.90 19.94 -2.51
CA ILE A 102 -8.38 18.89 -3.42
C ILE A 102 -9.68 19.33 -4.10
N SER A 103 -9.69 19.35 -5.45
CA SER A 103 -10.87 19.69 -6.24
C SER A 103 -12.03 18.69 -6.03
N PRO A 104 -13.30 19.09 -6.25
CA PRO A 104 -14.44 18.17 -6.14
C PRO A 104 -14.29 16.92 -7.02
N GLU A 105 -13.78 17.08 -8.25
CA GLU A 105 -13.51 15.96 -9.17
C GLU A 105 -12.48 14.97 -8.60
N LEU A 106 -11.38 15.47 -8.04
CA LEU A 106 -10.37 14.61 -7.42
C LEU A 106 -10.90 13.93 -6.16
N LYS A 107 -11.74 14.60 -5.36
CA LYS A 107 -12.41 13.99 -4.20
C LYS A 107 -13.29 12.82 -4.60
N GLU A 108 -14.03 12.95 -5.70
CA GLU A 108 -14.85 11.85 -6.24
C GLU A 108 -13.99 10.65 -6.67
N LYS A 109 -12.86 10.91 -7.37
CA LYS A 109 -11.92 9.84 -7.77
C LYS A 109 -11.26 9.14 -6.58
N ILE A 110 -10.91 9.89 -5.53
CA ILE A 110 -10.35 9.33 -4.29
C ILE A 110 -11.37 8.44 -3.58
N GLY A 111 -12.65 8.82 -3.60
CA GLY A 111 -13.73 8.05 -3.01
C GLY A 111 -13.47 7.74 -1.53
N ASN A 112 -13.42 6.44 -1.19
CA ASN A 112 -13.27 5.95 0.18
C ASN A 112 -11.82 5.56 0.53
N LEU A 113 -10.84 5.97 -0.27
CA LEU A 113 -9.44 5.69 0.06
C LEU A 113 -9.02 6.46 1.31
N ALA A 114 -8.37 5.76 2.24
CA ALA A 114 -7.80 6.33 3.44
C ALA A 114 -6.27 6.37 3.30
N PHE A 115 -5.70 7.57 3.43
CA PHE A 115 -4.26 7.78 3.41
C PHE A 115 -3.77 8.01 4.84
N GLN A 116 -2.62 7.45 5.19
CA GLN A 116 -2.00 7.65 6.50
C GLN A 116 -0.51 7.84 6.32
N SER A 117 0.06 8.84 6.99
CA SER A 117 1.52 8.97 7.02
C SER A 117 2.14 7.75 7.70
N TYR A 118 3.24 7.24 7.14
CA TYR A 118 3.97 6.11 7.69
C TYR A 118 4.43 6.37 9.13
N ARG A 119 4.76 7.63 9.43
CA ARG A 119 5.06 8.13 10.78
C ARG A 119 4.53 9.56 10.96
N PRO A 120 4.31 10.02 12.21
CA PRO A 120 3.86 11.39 12.49
C PRO A 120 4.77 12.48 11.90
N ASP A 121 6.07 12.22 11.83
CA ASP A 121 7.11 13.14 11.33
C ASP A 121 7.45 12.92 9.85
N LYS A 122 7.07 11.79 9.24
CA LYS A 122 7.37 11.47 7.84
C LYS A 122 6.14 11.62 6.96
N LYS A 123 5.96 12.82 6.42
CA LYS A 123 4.86 13.15 5.51
C LYS A 123 5.03 12.65 4.07
N THR A 124 6.26 12.35 3.67
CA THR A 124 6.59 11.87 2.32
C THR A 124 6.24 10.39 2.11
N PHE A 125 6.00 9.63 3.18
CA PHE A 125 5.67 8.21 3.11
C PHE A 125 4.19 8.04 3.48
N LEU A 126 3.38 7.56 2.54
CA LEU A 126 1.94 7.37 2.64
C LEU A 126 1.54 5.89 2.57
#